data_AF-A0A4C1SCA2-F1
#
_entry.id   AF-A0A4C1SCA2-F1
#
_cell.length_a   1.000
_cell.length_b   1.000
_cell.length_c   1.000
_cell.angle_alpha   90.00
_cell.angle_beta   90.00
_cell.angle_gamma   90.00
#
_symmetry.space_group_name_H-M   'P 1'
#
loop_
_entity.id
_entity.type
_entity.pdbx_description
1 polymer ?
#
loop_
_entity_poly.entity_id
_entity_poly.type
_entity_poly.pdbx_seq_one_letter_code
_entity_poly.pdbx_strand_id
1 'polypeptide(L)'
;MSIIYMAAYNAANGLVALDKKQMDRTERPKHITPSYDSIVVTARYTRIALEERILEMVKSVTKRKAYNDARQDWKMPDITLVNGVPDCRKTTWVVKHYELGRDVVITTTLEAARDHKEKPPSRLGADANSKVKMMASVLVNGFQGPKSCDRLIVDEALMSYFGSIVIATWIAAAKEVLLIGDVNQLAFIDRLNLFEMQYI
;
A
#
# COMPACT_ATOMS: atom_id res chain seq x y z
N MET A 1 12.31 -10.05 16.23
CA MET A 1 12.58 -10.70 14.93
C MET A 1 11.26 -11.28 14.45
N SER A 2 10.50 -10.58 13.59
CA SER A 2 9.22 -11.11 13.09
C SER A 2 9.49 -12.26 12.14
N ILE A 3 9.09 -13.47 12.52
CA ILE A 3 9.10 -14.63 11.63
C ILE A 3 8.04 -14.37 10.56
N ILE A 4 8.49 -14.13 9.32
CA ILE A 4 7.60 -13.92 8.17
C ILE A 4 7.32 -15.29 7.57
N TYR A 5 6.12 -15.82 7.82
CA TYR A 5 5.72 -17.15 7.37
C TYR A 5 5.32 -17.17 5.90
N MET A 6 5.64 -18.26 5.21
CA MET A 6 5.20 -18.51 3.83
C MET A 6 3.73 -18.91 3.84
N ALA A 7 2.87 -18.26 3.06
CA ALA A 7 1.52 -18.75 2.87
C ALA A 7 1.56 -20.04 2.04
N ALA A 8 0.61 -20.94 2.27
CA ALA A 8 0.46 -22.16 1.50
C ALA A 8 -0.69 -21.99 0.51
N TYR A 9 -0.54 -22.52 -0.70
CA TYR A 9 -1.55 -22.46 -1.75
C TYR A 9 -2.06 -23.86 -2.06
N ASN A 10 -3.36 -23.97 -2.26
CA ASN A 10 -4.06 -25.17 -2.67
C ASN A 10 -4.84 -24.88 -3.96
N ALA A 11 -4.79 -25.79 -4.93
CA ALA A 11 -5.41 -25.57 -6.25
C ALA A 11 -6.94 -25.41 -6.17
N ALA A 12 -7.60 -26.14 -5.26
CA ALA A 12 -9.04 -26.10 -5.10
C ALA A 12 -9.53 -24.93 -4.23
N ASN A 13 -8.76 -24.55 -3.20
CA ASN A 13 -9.21 -23.62 -2.16
C ASN A 13 -8.44 -22.29 -2.12
N GLY A 14 -7.43 -22.10 -2.97
CA GLY A 14 -6.58 -20.90 -2.96
C GLY A 14 -5.62 -20.87 -1.78
N LEU A 15 -5.42 -19.70 -1.17
CA LEU A 15 -4.55 -19.57 -0.01
C LEU A 15 -5.09 -20.24 1.24
N VAL A 16 -4.23 -21.02 1.88
CA VAL A 16 -4.52 -21.83 3.05
C VAL A 16 -4.12 -21.09 4.32
N ALA A 17 -5.07 -20.96 5.24
CA ALA A 17 -4.85 -20.30 6.52
C ALA A 17 -3.84 -21.05 7.40
N LEU A 18 -3.12 -20.30 8.22
CA LEU A 18 -2.28 -20.85 9.29
C LEU A 18 -3.14 -21.24 10.49
N ASP A 19 -2.86 -22.41 11.07
CA ASP A 19 -3.40 -22.82 12.36
C ASP A 19 -2.64 -22.09 13.49
N LYS A 20 -3.10 -20.88 13.80
CA LYS A 20 -2.50 -20.02 14.83
C LYS A 20 -2.38 -20.73 16.19
N LYS A 21 -3.36 -21.57 16.55
CA LYS A 21 -3.38 -22.27 17.86
C LYS A 21 -2.29 -23.34 17.96
N GLN A 22 -2.00 -24.05 16.87
CA GLN A 22 -0.88 -25.01 16.86
C GLN A 22 0.47 -24.31 16.73
N MET A 23 0.55 -23.19 16.01
CA MET A 23 1.76 -22.39 15.92
C MET A 23 2.23 -21.89 17.28
N ASP A 24 1.32 -21.30 18.06
CA ASP A 24 1.64 -20.79 19.40
C ASP A 24 2.15 -21.89 20.35
N ARG A 25 1.83 -23.16 20.06
CA ARG A 25 2.27 -24.33 20.85
C ARG A 25 3.57 -24.96 20.38
N THR A 26 3.89 -24.85 19.09
CA THR A 26 5.02 -25.61 18.48
C THR A 26 6.11 -24.73 17.90
N GLU A 27 5.90 -23.41 17.86
CA GLU A 27 6.75 -22.41 17.21
C GLU A 27 7.04 -22.70 15.71
N ARG A 28 6.33 -23.67 15.13
CA ARG A 28 6.43 -24.07 13.72
C ARG A 28 5.14 -23.70 12.98
N PRO A 29 5.23 -23.10 11.79
CA PRO A 29 4.06 -22.82 10.98
C PRO A 29 3.37 -24.12 10.58
N LYS A 30 2.09 -24.24 10.89
CA LYS A 30 1.24 -25.34 10.43
C LYS A 30 0.06 -24.77 9.66
N HIS A 31 -0.12 -25.22 8.42
CA HIS A 31 -1.23 -24.81 7.58
C HIS A 31 -2.42 -25.74 7.78
N ILE A 32 -3.64 -25.19 7.67
CA ILE A 32 -4.88 -25.97 7.74
C ILE A 32 -5.06 -26.68 6.40
N THR A 33 -4.54 -27.89 6.28
CA THR A 33 -4.68 -28.67 5.05
C THR A 33 -6.17 -28.95 4.76
N PRO A 34 -6.69 -28.60 3.56
CA PRO A 34 -8.06 -28.93 3.18
C PRO A 34 -8.31 -30.44 3.22
N SER A 35 -9.50 -30.85 3.66
CA SER A 35 -9.83 -32.28 3.79
C SER A 35 -9.92 -33.01 2.44
N TYR A 36 -10.20 -32.28 1.36
CA TYR A 36 -10.42 -32.83 0.01
C TYR A 36 -9.20 -32.74 -0.91
N ASP A 37 -8.18 -31.95 -0.53
CA ASP A 37 -6.93 -31.86 -1.27
C ASP A 37 -5.80 -31.62 -0.26
N SER A 38 -5.05 -32.68 0.00
CA SER A 38 -4.01 -32.71 1.04
C SER A 38 -2.70 -32.06 0.59
N ILE A 39 -2.59 -31.69 -0.68
CA ILE A 39 -1.39 -31.12 -1.25
C ILE A 39 -1.49 -29.60 -1.16
N VAL A 40 -0.47 -29.01 -0.53
CA VAL A 40 -0.29 -27.57 -0.46
C VAL A 40 1.09 -27.21 -0.97
N VAL A 41 1.17 -26.19 -1.80
CA VAL A 41 2.43 -25.71 -2.38
C VAL A 41 2.85 -24.45 -1.63
N THR A 42 4.14 -24.39 -1.26
CA THR A 42 4.75 -23.17 -0.73
C THR A 42 5.91 -22.79 -1.64
N ALA A 43 6.05 -21.50 -1.93
CA ALA A 43 7.14 -20.97 -2.73
C ALA A 43 7.62 -19.64 -2.14
N ARG A 44 8.85 -19.19 -2.45
CA ARG A 44 9.37 -17.92 -1.90
C ARG A 44 8.43 -16.73 -2.13
N TYR A 45 7.65 -16.76 -3.21
CA TYR A 45 6.66 -15.75 -3.56
C TYR A 45 5.30 -15.92 -2.86
N THR A 46 4.98 -17.10 -2.31
CA THR A 46 3.78 -17.26 -1.45
C THR A 46 3.97 -16.64 -0.07
N ARG A 47 5.15 -16.07 0.22
CA ARG A 47 5.46 -15.33 1.47
C ARG A 47 4.55 -14.14 1.73
N ILE A 48 3.94 -13.58 0.68
CA ILE A 48 3.26 -12.31 0.74
C ILE A 48 2.02 -12.40 -0.15
N ALA A 49 0.94 -12.91 0.41
CA ALA A 49 -0.40 -12.89 -0.17
C ALA A 49 -1.01 -11.46 -0.25
N LEU A 50 -0.18 -10.44 -0.42
CA LEU A 50 -0.67 -9.07 -0.54
C LEU A 50 -1.45 -8.92 -1.84
N GLU A 51 -1.05 -9.60 -2.92
CA GLU A 51 -1.74 -9.52 -4.20
C GLU A 51 -3.22 -9.93 -4.10
N GLU A 52 -3.53 -11.05 -3.46
CA GLU A 52 -4.94 -11.45 -3.23
C GLU A 52 -5.68 -10.46 -2.34
N ARG A 53 -5.05 -9.97 -1.26
CA ARG A 53 -5.67 -8.99 -0.37
C ARG A 53 -5.90 -7.64 -1.05
N ILE A 54 -4.95 -7.19 -1.86
CA ILE A 54 -5.07 -6.01 -2.71
C ILE A 54 -6.19 -6.24 -3.72
N LEU A 55 -6.23 -7.40 -4.37
CA LEU A 55 -7.29 -7.74 -5.32
C LEU A 55 -8.67 -7.71 -4.65
N GLU A 56 -8.84 -8.26 -3.46
CA GLU A 56 -10.10 -8.18 -2.71
C GLU A 56 -10.45 -6.74 -2.31
N MET A 57 -9.45 -5.95 -1.89
CA MET A 57 -9.65 -4.52 -1.63
C MET A 57 -10.13 -3.80 -2.90
N VAL A 58 -9.46 -4.01 -4.03
CA VAL A 58 -9.81 -3.41 -5.34
C VAL A 58 -11.17 -3.90 -5.84
N LYS A 59 -11.52 -5.16 -5.62
CA LYS A 59 -12.87 -5.67 -5.90
C LYS A 59 -13.90 -4.95 -5.07
N SER A 60 -13.65 -4.68 -3.79
CA SER A 60 -14.59 -3.93 -2.96
C SER A 60 -14.73 -2.46 -3.40
N VAL A 61 -13.65 -1.88 -3.95
CA VAL A 61 -13.65 -0.55 -4.59
C VAL A 61 -14.52 -0.55 -5.85
N THR A 62 -14.45 -1.63 -6.64
CA THR A 62 -15.05 -1.71 -7.98
C THR A 62 -16.45 -2.35 -8.02
N LYS A 63 -16.83 -3.20 -7.05
CA LYS A 63 -18.10 -3.96 -7.01
C LYS A 63 -19.37 -3.12 -6.76
N ARG A 64 -19.28 -1.80 -6.63
CA ARG A 64 -20.46 -0.90 -6.52
C ARG A 64 -21.09 -0.49 -7.87
N LYS A 65 -20.95 -1.33 -8.91
CA LYS A 65 -21.54 -1.12 -10.24
C LYS A 65 -22.77 -2.00 -10.51
N ALA A 66 -23.49 -2.42 -9.47
CA ALA A 66 -24.82 -3.00 -9.61
C ALA A 66 -25.88 -1.90 -9.44
N TYR A 67 -26.47 -1.51 -10.58
CA TYR A 67 -27.79 -0.90 -10.78
C TYR A 67 -28.48 -0.36 -9.49
N ASN A 68 -28.52 0.96 -9.33
CA ASN A 68 -29.36 1.76 -8.40
C ASN A 68 -28.84 2.21 -7.02
N ASP A 69 -27.56 2.11 -6.66
CA ASP A 69 -27.12 2.65 -5.36
C ASP A 69 -26.45 4.03 -5.46
N ALA A 70 -27.17 5.06 -5.03
CA ALA A 70 -26.73 6.45 -4.98
C ALA A 70 -25.74 6.68 -3.82
N ARG A 71 -24.46 6.37 -4.07
CA ARG A 71 -23.29 6.99 -3.42
C ARG A 71 -22.11 6.92 -4.39
N GLN A 72 -21.40 8.00 -4.74
CA GLN A 72 -21.53 9.45 -4.62
C GLN A 72 -20.24 9.96 -5.31
N ASP A 73 -20.37 10.87 -6.27
CA ASP A 73 -19.35 11.85 -6.71
C ASP A 73 -17.91 11.59 -6.26
N TRP A 74 -17.27 10.54 -6.80
CA TRP A 74 -15.81 10.52 -6.82
C TRP A 74 -15.40 11.70 -7.70
N LYS A 75 -15.11 12.83 -7.08
CA LYS A 75 -14.50 13.94 -7.79
C LYS A 75 -13.02 13.61 -7.94
N MET A 76 -12.55 13.64 -9.17
CA MET A 76 -11.11 13.58 -9.45
C MET A 76 -10.41 14.64 -8.58
N PRO A 77 -9.45 14.24 -7.74
CA PRO A 77 -8.71 15.20 -6.94
C PRO A 77 -7.75 16.00 -7.81
N ASP A 78 -7.31 17.14 -7.30
CA ASP A 78 -6.27 17.93 -7.95
C ASP A 78 -4.92 17.23 -7.74
N ILE A 79 -4.32 16.75 -8.84
CA ILE A 79 -3.05 16.01 -8.81
C ILE A 79 -1.93 16.93 -9.25
N THR A 80 -0.91 17.10 -8.39
CA THR A 80 0.28 17.91 -8.68
C THR A 80 1.53 17.03 -8.58
N LEU A 81 2.36 17.03 -9.62
CA LEU A 81 3.70 16.42 -9.57
C LEU A 81 4.75 17.49 -9.23
N VAL A 82 5.45 17.29 -8.12
CA VAL A 82 6.64 18.04 -7.73
C VAL A 82 7.86 17.23 -8.13
N ASN A 83 8.46 17.63 -9.25
CA ASN A 83 9.70 17.07 -9.73
C ASN A 83 10.88 17.72 -9.00
N GLY A 84 11.73 16.93 -8.35
CA GLY A 84 12.93 17.42 -7.71
C GLY A 84 14.11 16.51 -7.99
N VAL A 85 15.26 17.09 -8.30
CA VAL A 85 16.52 16.37 -8.56
C VAL A 85 17.01 15.60 -7.31
N PRO A 86 18.04 14.73 -7.42
CA PRO A 86 18.63 14.09 -6.25
C PRO A 86 19.16 15.15 -5.27
N ASP A 87 19.14 14.85 -3.97
CA ASP A 87 19.63 15.72 -2.89
C ASP A 87 18.99 17.12 -2.75
N CYS A 88 17.93 17.45 -3.51
CA CYS A 88 17.17 18.70 -3.31
C CYS A 88 16.30 18.69 -2.03
N ARG A 89 16.44 17.66 -1.20
CA ARG A 89 15.81 17.51 0.12
C ARG A 89 14.26 17.42 0.06
N LYS A 90 13.71 16.78 -0.97
CA LYS A 90 12.26 16.51 -1.17
C LYS A 90 11.57 16.03 0.12
N THR A 91 12.07 14.96 0.72
CA THR A 91 11.55 14.38 1.97
C THR A 91 11.58 15.38 3.14
N THR A 92 12.57 16.28 3.20
CA THR A 92 12.64 17.33 4.23
C THR A 92 11.64 18.44 3.96
N TRP A 93 11.40 18.76 2.68
CA TRP A 93 10.35 19.70 2.29
C TRP A 93 8.97 19.17 2.70
N VAL A 94 8.69 17.87 2.50
CA VAL A 94 7.45 17.22 2.96
C VAL A 94 7.24 17.39 4.46
N VAL A 95 8.23 17.01 5.27
CA VAL A 95 8.11 17.09 6.73
C VAL A 95 7.89 18.53 7.22
N LYS A 96 8.47 19.52 6.54
CA LYS A 96 8.28 20.95 6.88
C LYS A 96 6.90 21.49 6.52
N HIS A 97 6.33 21.06 5.40
CA HIS A 97 5.05 21.56 4.88
C HIS A 97 3.86 20.65 5.23
N TYR A 98 4.12 19.60 5.99
CA TYR A 98 3.10 18.69 6.50
C TYR A 98 2.17 19.39 7.50
N GLU A 99 0.87 19.22 7.29
CA GLU A 99 -0.22 19.76 8.09
C GLU A 99 -0.95 18.63 8.84
N LEU A 100 -0.87 18.66 10.17
CA LEU A 100 -1.51 17.67 11.02
C LEU A 100 -3.04 17.74 10.86
N GLY A 101 -3.68 16.58 10.70
CA GLY A 101 -5.13 16.47 10.54
C GLY A 101 -5.60 16.57 9.09
N ARG A 102 -4.83 17.22 8.22
CA ARG A 102 -5.11 17.37 6.78
C ARG A 102 -4.38 16.34 5.93
N ASP A 103 -3.10 16.15 6.24
CA ASP A 103 -2.17 15.41 5.38
C ASP A 103 -2.00 13.95 5.81
N VAL A 104 -1.74 13.10 4.81
CA VAL A 104 -1.23 11.74 4.99
C VAL A 104 -0.09 11.54 3.99
N VAL A 105 1.00 10.93 4.45
CA VAL A 105 2.15 10.59 3.59
C VAL A 105 2.13 9.10 3.28
N ILE A 106 2.17 8.77 1.99
CA ILE A 106 2.40 7.43 1.49
C ILE A 106 3.78 7.37 0.84
N THR A 107 4.48 6.26 1.04
CA THR A 107 5.75 5.99 0.36
C THR A 107 5.83 4.54 -0.09
N THR A 108 6.72 4.26 -1.05
CA THR A 108 6.95 2.94 -1.63
C THR A 108 7.98 2.12 -0.86
N THR A 109 9.02 2.77 -0.32
CA THR A 109 10.16 2.09 0.31
C THR A 109 10.06 2.13 1.83
N LEU A 110 10.65 1.12 2.48
CA LEU A 110 10.69 1.06 3.94
C LEU A 110 11.64 2.13 4.49
N GLU A 111 12.73 2.38 3.76
CA GLU A 111 13.76 3.36 4.03
C GLU A 111 13.14 4.77 4.05
N ALA A 112 12.41 5.17 3.00
CA ALA A 112 11.74 6.47 3.00
C ALA A 112 10.70 6.57 4.12
N ALA A 113 9.98 5.48 4.44
CA ALA A 113 9.04 5.48 5.55
C ALA A 113 9.73 5.72 6.90
N ARG A 114 10.95 5.18 7.08
CA ARG A 114 11.78 5.43 8.27
C ARG A 114 12.30 6.86 8.28
N ASP A 115 12.81 7.36 7.16
CA ASP A 115 13.32 8.72 7.02
C ASP A 115 12.26 9.78 7.35
N HIS A 116 10.99 9.54 7.00
CA HIS A 116 9.87 10.41 7.38
C HIS A 116 9.57 10.36 8.88
N LYS A 117 9.73 9.19 9.53
CA LYS A 117 9.40 8.98 10.94
C LYS A 117 10.51 9.38 11.90
N GLU A 118 11.76 9.22 11.49
CA GLU A 118 12.96 9.42 12.32
C GLU A 118 13.46 10.88 12.31
N LYS A 119 12.89 11.76 11.47
CA LYS A 119 13.25 13.19 11.45
C LYS A 119 12.85 13.93 12.75
N PRO A 120 13.72 14.83 13.26
CA PRO A 120 13.61 15.47 14.58
C PRO A 120 12.43 16.45 14.66
N PRO A 121 12.02 16.82 15.90
CA PRO A 121 10.64 16.60 16.36
C PRO A 121 9.67 16.86 15.21
N SER A 122 9.38 15.80 14.47
CA SER A 122 8.47 15.88 13.34
C SER A 122 7.15 16.42 13.86
N ARG A 123 6.52 17.35 13.12
CA ARG A 123 5.13 17.79 13.40
C ARG A 123 4.14 16.61 13.42
N LEU A 124 4.58 15.45 12.92
CA LEU A 124 3.92 14.16 12.97
C LEU A 124 3.77 13.60 14.40
N GLY A 125 4.66 13.95 15.34
CA GLY A 125 4.55 13.60 16.76
C GLY A 125 4.33 12.11 17.02
N ALA A 126 3.54 11.77 18.05
CA ALA A 126 3.15 10.40 18.37
C ALA A 126 2.31 9.71 17.27
N ASP A 127 1.77 10.49 16.33
CA ASP A 127 0.92 10.03 15.23
C ASP A 127 1.71 9.64 13.97
N ALA A 128 3.05 9.70 13.98
CA ALA A 128 3.87 9.40 12.81
C ALA A 128 3.57 8.03 12.16
N ASN A 129 3.22 7.02 12.97
CA ASN A 129 2.86 5.69 12.46
C ASN A 129 1.47 5.61 11.83
N SER A 130 0.52 6.47 12.24
CA SER A 130 -0.81 6.51 11.63
C SER A 130 -0.84 7.36 10.36
N LYS A 131 0.10 8.31 10.24
CA LYS A 131 0.16 9.33 9.18
C LYS A 131 1.17 9.06 8.07
N VAL A 132 2.26 8.34 8.36
CA VAL A 132 3.22 7.86 7.34
C VAL A 132 2.99 6.36 7.13
N LYS A 133 2.46 6.01 5.96
CA LYS A 133 2.16 4.63 5.60
C LYS A 133 2.90 4.18 4.35
N MET A 134 3.15 2.89 4.26
CA MET A 134 3.59 2.28 3.00
C MET A 134 2.41 2.10 2.06
N MET A 135 2.63 2.30 0.75
CA MET A 135 1.63 2.08 -0.30
C MET A 135 0.99 0.69 -0.17
N ALA A 136 1.81 -0.36 -0.04
CA ALA A 136 1.33 -1.72 0.13
C ALA A 136 0.44 -1.89 1.37
N SER A 137 0.74 -1.19 2.48
CA SER A 137 -0.09 -1.27 3.70
C SER A 137 -1.45 -0.59 3.49
N VAL A 138 -1.49 0.54 2.77
CA VAL A 138 -2.74 1.23 2.43
C VAL A 138 -3.60 0.37 1.51
N LEU A 139 -3.02 -0.24 0.48
CA LEU A 139 -3.79 -1.09 -0.45
C LEU A 139 -4.33 -2.38 0.20
N VAL A 140 -3.74 -2.81 1.31
CA VAL A 140 -4.07 -4.09 1.96
C VAL A 140 -4.96 -3.93 3.19
N ASN A 141 -4.77 -2.85 3.95
CA ASN A 141 -5.45 -2.61 5.21
C ASN A 141 -6.28 -1.33 5.21
N GLY A 142 -6.10 -0.46 4.22
CA GLY A 142 -6.66 0.88 4.19
C GLY A 142 -6.18 1.80 5.32
N PHE A 143 -6.99 2.82 5.59
CA PHE A 143 -6.82 3.73 6.72
C PHE A 143 -7.67 3.27 7.91
N GLN A 144 -7.05 3.20 9.09
CA GLN A 144 -7.73 2.91 10.35
C GLN A 144 -7.92 4.26 11.06
N GLY A 145 -9.17 4.71 11.24
CA GLY A 145 -9.50 6.01 11.87
C GLY A 145 -10.51 6.86 11.07
N PRO A 146 -10.83 8.09 11.53
CA PRO A 146 -11.75 8.99 10.84
C PRO A 146 -11.28 9.27 9.40
N LYS A 147 -12.28 9.36 8.51
CA LYS A 147 -12.30 8.79 7.16
C LYS A 147 -11.77 9.65 6.01
N SER A 148 -11.02 10.71 6.25
CA SER A 148 -10.62 11.59 5.15
C SER A 148 -9.33 12.31 5.50
N CYS A 149 -8.29 12.08 4.69
CA CYS A 149 -7.27 13.12 4.53
C CYS A 149 -7.76 14.08 3.45
N ASP A 150 -7.55 15.39 3.60
CA ASP A 150 -7.86 16.30 2.51
C ASP A 150 -6.76 16.23 1.44
N ARG A 151 -5.50 16.02 1.85
CA ARG A 151 -4.35 15.95 0.96
C ARG A 151 -3.53 14.68 1.17
N LEU A 152 -3.33 13.94 0.09
CA LEU A 152 -2.48 12.75 0.06
C LEU A 152 -1.12 13.11 -0.57
N ILE A 153 -0.04 12.93 0.19
CA ILE A 153 1.33 13.14 -0.29
C ILE A 153 1.91 11.77 -0.62
N VAL A 154 2.36 11.55 -1.84
CA VAL A 154 3.01 10.32 -2.27
C VAL A 154 4.48 10.63 -2.51
N ASP A 155 5.35 10.16 -1.62
CA ASP A 155 6.81 10.28 -1.76
C ASP A 155 7.36 9.11 -2.57
N GLU A 156 8.40 9.38 -3.36
CA GLU A 156 8.90 8.47 -4.40
C GLU A 156 7.78 7.95 -5.33
N ALA A 157 6.88 8.87 -5.72
CA ALA A 157 5.65 8.55 -6.45
C ALA A 157 5.92 7.83 -7.77
N LEU A 158 6.99 8.22 -8.48
CA LEU A 158 7.29 7.69 -9.82
C LEU A 158 7.74 6.23 -9.78
N MET A 159 8.15 5.70 -8.62
CA MET A 159 8.44 4.28 -8.43
C MET A 159 7.16 3.42 -8.31
N SER A 160 6.00 4.04 -8.08
CA SER A 160 4.72 3.33 -7.95
C SER A 160 4.03 3.15 -9.29
N TYR A 161 3.34 2.02 -9.46
CA TYR A 161 2.36 1.89 -10.52
C TYR A 161 1.26 2.94 -10.35
N PHE A 162 0.92 3.66 -11.42
CA PHE A 162 -0.06 4.75 -11.35
C PHE A 162 -1.43 4.27 -10.82
N GLY A 163 -1.89 3.07 -11.22
CA GLY A 163 -3.14 2.52 -10.71
C GLY A 163 -3.13 2.31 -9.19
N SER A 164 -1.97 2.01 -8.59
CA SER A 164 -1.84 1.91 -7.13
C SER A 164 -2.04 3.28 -6.46
N ILE A 165 -1.52 4.35 -7.06
CA ILE A 165 -1.73 5.72 -6.58
C ILE A 165 -3.22 6.07 -6.65
N VAL A 166 -3.89 5.80 -7.77
CA VAL A 166 -5.32 6.07 -7.95
C VAL A 166 -6.16 5.34 -6.89
N ILE A 167 -5.86 4.06 -6.64
CA ILE A 167 -6.58 3.27 -5.63
C ILE A 167 -6.27 3.77 -4.22
N ALA A 168 -5.04 4.15 -3.92
CA ALA A 168 -4.68 4.70 -2.62
C ALA A 168 -5.37 6.04 -2.35
N THR A 169 -5.40 6.93 -3.34
CA THR A 169 -6.21 8.15 -3.33
C THR A 169 -7.67 7.81 -3.06
N TRP A 170 -8.17 6.73 -3.68
CA TRP A 170 -9.52 6.21 -3.45
C TRP A 170 -9.83 5.79 -2.05
N ILE A 171 -8.95 5.01 -1.47
CA ILE A 171 -9.07 4.57 -0.10
C ILE A 171 -8.94 5.75 0.87
N ALA A 172 -8.16 6.78 0.51
CA ALA A 172 -7.91 7.96 1.34
C ALA A 172 -9.04 9.00 1.30
N ALA A 173 -9.92 8.95 0.28
CA ALA A 173 -10.91 9.99 -0.03
C ALA A 173 -10.30 11.40 -0.11
N ALA A 174 -9.09 11.49 -0.67
CA ALA A 174 -8.34 12.75 -0.77
C ALA A 174 -8.92 13.68 -1.84
N LYS A 175 -8.88 14.99 -1.57
CA LYS A 175 -9.27 16.06 -2.51
C LYS A 175 -8.08 16.58 -3.30
N GLU A 176 -6.90 16.48 -2.72
CA GLU A 176 -5.63 16.89 -3.31
C GLU A 176 -4.63 15.74 -3.25
N VAL A 177 -3.84 15.56 -4.31
CA VAL A 177 -2.76 14.57 -4.36
C VAL A 177 -1.48 15.26 -4.77
N LEU A 178 -0.47 15.20 -3.89
CA LEU A 178 0.86 15.72 -4.15
C LEU A 178 1.81 14.56 -4.42
N LEU A 179 2.21 14.38 -5.67
CA LEU A 179 3.18 13.39 -6.10
C LEU A 179 4.57 14.01 -6.02
N ILE A 180 5.49 13.37 -5.31
CA ILE A 180 6.86 13.83 -5.13
C ILE A 180 7.78 12.77 -5.69
N GLY A 181 8.69 13.17 -6.56
CA GLY A 181 9.63 12.25 -7.19
C GLY A 181 10.65 12.96 -8.06
N ASP A 182 11.41 12.16 -8.80
CA ASP A 182 12.39 12.63 -9.76
C ASP A 182 12.21 11.87 -11.07
N VAL A 183 11.85 12.58 -12.14
CA VAL A 183 11.62 11.99 -13.47
C VAL A 183 12.86 11.35 -14.08
N ASN A 184 14.05 11.73 -13.59
CA ASN A 184 15.33 11.18 -14.05
C ASN A 184 15.82 10.02 -13.16
N GLN A 185 15.10 9.68 -12.09
CA GLN A 185 15.39 8.51 -11.26
C GLN A 185 14.56 7.30 -11.68
N LEU A 186 14.70 6.21 -10.93
CA LEU A 186 14.01 4.95 -11.19
C LEU A 186 12.48 5.16 -11.19
N ALA A 187 11.87 4.99 -12.37
CA ALA A 187 10.43 4.88 -12.50
C ALA A 187 9.94 3.47 -12.11
N PHE A 188 8.62 3.30 -12.08
CA PHE A 188 7.98 2.01 -11.92
C PHE A 188 8.47 1.02 -13.00
N ILE A 189 8.84 -0.20 -12.60
CA ILE A 189 9.25 -1.25 -13.53
C ILE A 189 8.28 -2.42 -13.39
N ASP A 190 7.59 -2.79 -14.46
CA ASP A 190 6.81 -4.03 -14.49
C ASP A 190 7.78 -5.22 -14.52
N ARG A 191 7.80 -5.98 -13.42
CA ARG A 191 8.65 -7.17 -13.27
C ARG A 191 7.99 -8.45 -13.75
N LEU A 192 6.65 -8.45 -13.85
CA LEU A 192 5.91 -9.61 -14.31
C LEU A 192 5.83 -9.62 -15.83
N ASN A 193 5.92 -8.44 -16.45
CA ASN A 193 5.87 -8.23 -17.91
C ASN A 193 4.66 -8.95 -18.53
N LEU A 194 3.55 -8.95 -17.78
CA LEU A 194 2.31 -9.62 -18.17
C LEU A 194 1.55 -8.77 -19.21
N PHE A 195 1.82 -7.47 -19.22
CA PHE A 195 1.20 -6.50 -20.12
C PHE A 195 2.28 -5.63 -20.74
N GLU A 196 2.08 -5.23 -22.00
CA GLU A 196 2.95 -4.26 -22.65
C GLU A 196 2.73 -2.88 -22.02
N MET A 197 3.76 -2.36 -21.36
CA MET A 197 3.75 -1.05 -20.71
C MET A 197 4.56 -0.07 -21.57
N GLN A 198 3.92 1.03 -21.98
CA GLN A 198 4.61 2.12 -22.65
C GLN A 198 5.19 3.07 -21.61
N TYR A 199 6.52 3.12 -21.56
CA TYR A 199 7.27 4.14 -20.84
C TYR A 199 7.48 5.32 -21.78
N ILE A 200 6.98 6.49 -21.37
CA ILE A 200 7.14 7.75 -22.11
C ILE A 200 8.40 8.45 -21.63
#